data_AF-A0A1S4AAW1-F1
#
_entry.id   AF-A0A1S4AAW1-F1
#
_cell.length_a   1.000
_cell.length_b   1.000
_cell.length_c   1.000
_cell.angle_alpha   90.00
_cell.angle_beta   90.00
_cell.angle_gamma   90.00
#
_symmetry.space_group_name_H-M   'P 1'
#
loop_
_entity.id
_entity.type
_entity.pdbx_description
1 polymer ?
#
loop_
_entity_poly.entity_id
_entity_poly.type
_entity_poly.pdbx_seq_one_letter_code
_entity_poly.pdbx_strand_id
1 'polypeptide(L)'
;MLHHIGSKPIREIIYQKGGKDGKPPDLAAIFFKTRKKNNTLVDPETIEKHAQIQELVQSEPLLPNIEIVEKCFGPQSRSHVFGFGGGLKAKDLKGGTASKTELLAKIRSTEDENQSLKDRLSNLEIEMRELRQVKELVLAQQTNFQPPLQENDYLDP
;
A
#
# COMPACT_ATOMS: atom_id res chain seq x y z
N MET A 1 32.12 27.11 22.41
CA MET A 1 30.66 27.02 22.23
C MET A 1 30.21 25.70 22.83
N LEU A 2 29.27 25.73 23.76
CA LEU A 2 28.78 24.52 24.44
C LEU A 2 27.88 23.76 23.46
N HIS A 3 28.41 22.71 22.83
CA HIS A 3 27.59 21.80 22.03
C HIS A 3 26.62 21.12 22.99
N HIS A 4 25.31 21.27 22.79
CA HIS A 4 24.31 20.49 23.52
C HIS A 4 24.51 19.00 23.20
N ILE A 5 25.35 18.34 23.99
CA ILE A 5 25.46 16.89 24.09
C ILE A 5 24.18 16.42 24.80
N GLY A 6 23.22 15.91 24.04
CA GLY A 6 22.01 15.35 24.68
C GLY A 6 20.93 14.82 23.74
N SER A 7 20.77 15.40 22.55
CA SER A 7 19.77 14.91 21.58
C SER A 7 20.38 13.89 20.62
N LYS A 8 19.88 12.65 20.68
CA LYS A 8 20.23 11.63 19.69
C LYS A 8 19.84 12.12 18.28
N PRO A 9 20.73 12.00 17.27
CA PRO A 9 20.39 12.37 15.91
C PRO A 9 19.23 11.51 15.40
N ILE A 10 18.36 12.10 14.57
CA ILE A 10 17.15 11.44 14.07
C ILE A 10 17.45 10.14 13.31
N ARG A 11 18.57 10.11 12.59
CA ARG A 11 19.07 8.90 11.94
C ARG A 11 19.31 7.75 12.92
N GLU A 12 19.84 8.03 14.10
CA GLU A 12 20.06 7.02 15.15
C GLU A 12 18.73 6.55 15.74
N ILE A 13 17.78 7.46 15.96
CA ILE A 13 16.44 7.14 16.45
C ILE A 13 15.73 6.20 15.48
N ILE A 14 15.76 6.52 14.18
CA ILE A 14 15.17 5.69 13.12
C ILE A 14 15.84 4.31 13.10
N TYR A 15 17.18 4.27 13.11
CA TYR A 15 17.94 3.02 13.08
C TYR A 15 17.60 2.10 14.27
N GLN A 16 17.59 2.65 15.49
CA GLN A 16 17.27 1.90 16.71
C GLN A 16 15.82 1.39 16.77
N LYS A 17 14.88 2.06 16.10
CA LYS A 17 13.44 1.77 16.16
C LYS A 17 12.92 0.91 15.01
N GLY A 18 13.79 0.11 14.40
CA GLY A 18 13.42 -0.82 13.33
C GLY A 18 13.93 -0.40 11.95
N GLY A 19 14.58 0.76 11.82
CA GLY A 19 15.26 1.15 10.59
C GLY A 19 16.33 0.14 10.16
N LYS A 20 17.03 -0.50 11.12
CA LYS A 20 17.98 -1.60 10.85
C LYS A 20 17.32 -2.85 10.23
N ASP A 21 16.03 -3.06 10.49
CA ASP A 21 15.25 -4.20 10.06
C ASP A 21 14.37 -3.85 8.84
N GLY A 22 14.60 -2.69 8.20
CA GLY A 22 13.79 -2.18 7.09
C GLY A 22 12.38 -1.71 7.49
N LYS A 23 12.09 -1.60 8.79
CA LYS A 23 10.81 -1.18 9.35
C LYS A 23 10.98 0.12 10.15
N PRO A 24 11.25 1.25 9.48
CA PRO A 24 11.44 2.52 10.18
C PRO A 24 10.16 2.92 10.93
N PRO A 25 10.29 3.61 12.08
CA PRO A 25 9.15 4.19 12.77
C PRO A 25 8.45 5.26 11.92
N ASP A 26 7.14 5.45 12.14
CA ASP A 26 6.38 6.52 11.50
C ASP A 26 6.79 7.93 11.99
N LEU A 27 6.29 8.95 11.30
CA LEU A 27 6.61 10.35 11.58
C LEU A 27 6.16 10.80 12.97
N ALA A 28 4.99 10.37 13.44
CA ALA A 28 4.48 10.72 14.78
C ALA A 28 5.42 10.16 15.87
N ALA A 29 5.84 8.91 15.72
CA ALA A 29 6.77 8.25 16.63
C ALA A 29 8.16 8.90 16.62
N ILE A 30 8.65 9.34 15.46
CA ILE A 30 9.89 10.12 15.34
C ILE A 30 9.73 11.48 16.05
N PHE A 31 8.63 12.19 15.80
CA PHE A 31 8.34 13.48 16.40
C PHE A 31 8.28 13.39 17.94
N PHE A 32 7.54 12.41 18.46
CA PHE A 32 7.45 12.16 19.90
C PHE A 32 8.82 11.91 20.53
N LYS A 33 9.66 11.06 19.92
CA LYS A 33 10.97 10.73 20.49
C LYS A 33 11.95 11.89 20.48
N THR A 34 11.85 12.78 19.51
CA THR A 34 12.74 13.93 19.39
C THR A 34 12.34 15.09 20.30
N ARG A 35 11.06 15.18 20.69
CA ARG A 35 10.52 16.28 21.50
C ARG A 35 10.17 15.93 22.95
N LYS A 36 10.09 14.64 23.31
CA LYS A 36 9.78 14.22 24.68
C LYS A 36 10.84 14.66 25.70
N LYS A 37 10.39 15.02 26.89
CA LYS A 37 11.20 15.22 28.11
C LYS A 37 10.66 14.26 29.17
N ASN A 38 11.52 13.46 29.80
CA ASN A 38 11.11 12.47 30.81
C ASN A 38 9.96 11.54 30.34
N ASN A 39 10.00 11.10 29.08
CA ASN A 39 8.99 10.26 28.42
C ASN A 39 7.64 10.91 28.11
N THR A 40 7.45 12.20 28.33
CA THR A 40 6.22 12.92 27.99
C THR A 40 6.51 14.16 27.14
N LEU A 41 5.50 14.64 26.40
CA LEU A 41 5.55 15.97 25.77
C LEU A 41 5.09 16.98 26.83
N VAL A 42 5.86 18.04 27.03
CA VAL A 42 5.63 19.02 28.12
C VAL A 42 5.15 20.36 27.57
N ASP A 43 5.49 20.66 26.32
CA ASP A 43 5.17 21.92 25.68
C ASP A 43 3.83 21.81 24.93
N PRO A 44 2.85 22.72 25.17
CA PRO A 44 1.52 22.65 24.56
C PRO A 44 1.56 22.66 23.03
N GLU A 45 2.44 23.45 22.43
CA GLU A 45 2.57 23.52 20.96
C GLU A 45 3.03 22.15 20.40
N THR A 46 4.03 21.51 21.02
CA THR A 46 4.46 20.17 20.61
C THR A 46 3.42 19.09 20.86
N ILE A 47 2.58 19.21 21.89
CA ILE A 47 1.46 18.30 22.11
C ILE A 47 0.44 18.43 20.97
N GLU A 48 0.04 19.66 20.65
CA GLU A 48 -0.92 19.94 19.58
C GLU A 48 -0.39 19.45 18.22
N LYS A 49 0.87 19.79 17.90
CA LYS A 49 1.49 19.35 16.64
C LYS A 49 1.67 17.84 16.56
N HIS A 50 2.00 17.17 17.66
CA HIS A 50 2.04 15.72 17.68
C HIS A 50 0.66 15.11 17.40
N ALA A 51 -0.42 15.67 17.96
CA ALA A 51 -1.79 15.22 17.70
C ALA A 51 -2.17 15.39 16.21
N GLN A 52 -1.87 16.55 15.61
CA GLN A 52 -2.12 16.80 14.17
C GLN A 52 -1.38 15.80 13.27
N ILE A 53 -0.10 15.51 13.57
CA ILE A 53 0.68 14.52 12.82
C ILE A 53 0.07 13.13 13.00
N GLN A 54 -0.28 12.75 14.23
CA GLN A 54 -0.85 11.44 14.53
C GLN A 54 -2.18 11.23 13.80
N GLU A 55 -3.04 12.25 13.76
CA GLU A 55 -4.30 12.22 13.02
C GLU A 55 -4.06 12.01 11.53
N LEU A 56 -3.16 12.77 10.91
CA LEU A 56 -2.85 12.65 9.47
C LEU A 56 -2.21 11.30 9.11
N VAL A 57 -1.31 10.77 9.95
CA VAL A 57 -0.70 9.45 9.75
C VAL A 57 -1.76 8.35 9.81
N GLN A 58 -2.79 8.50 10.65
CA GLN A 58 -3.87 7.52 10.80
C GLN A 58 -4.93 7.64 9.70
N SER A 59 -5.31 8.86 9.31
CA SER A 59 -6.35 9.10 8.29
C SER A 59 -5.83 8.90 6.86
N GLU A 60 -4.57 9.27 6.60
CA GLU A 60 -3.94 9.22 5.28
C GLU A 60 -2.58 8.48 5.36
N PRO A 61 -2.55 7.15 5.59
CA PRO A 61 -1.30 6.39 5.79
C PRO A 61 -0.40 6.33 4.54
N LEU A 62 -0.95 6.64 3.36
CA LEU A 62 -0.21 6.73 2.10
C LEU A 62 0.36 8.13 1.83
N LEU A 63 0.02 9.13 2.64
CA LEU A 63 0.50 10.49 2.45
C LEU A 63 2.02 10.53 2.72
N PRO A 64 2.82 11.11 1.82
CA PRO A 64 4.25 11.17 2.03
C PRO A 64 4.55 12.07 3.23
N ASN A 65 5.56 11.67 4.02
CA ASN A 65 5.91 12.37 5.26
C ASN A 65 6.13 13.88 5.08
N ILE A 66 6.63 14.33 3.92
CA ILE A 66 6.81 15.77 3.65
C ILE A 66 5.49 16.53 3.56
N GLU A 67 4.45 15.94 2.99
CA GLU A 67 3.12 16.55 2.90
C GLU A 67 2.46 16.61 4.27
N ILE A 68 2.64 15.57 5.11
CA ILE A 68 2.20 15.59 6.51
C ILE A 68 2.87 16.77 7.24
N VAL A 69 4.19 16.93 7.10
CA VAL A 69 4.91 18.04 7.72
C VAL A 69 4.42 19.39 7.18
N GLU A 70 4.19 19.52 5.87
CA GLU A 70 3.71 20.77 5.27
C GLU A 70 2.29 21.14 5.73
N LYS A 71 1.40 20.15 5.91
CA LYS A 71 0.06 20.36 6.50
C LYS A 71 0.13 20.85 7.95
N CYS A 72 1.04 20.31 8.76
CA CYS A 72 1.14 20.68 10.19
C CYS A 72 1.94 21.96 10.44
N PHE A 73 3.03 22.21 9.70
CA PHE A 73 4.00 23.27 9.99
C PHE A 73 4.09 24.33 8.89
N GLY A 74 3.28 24.21 7.85
CA GLY A 74 3.35 25.06 6.66
C GLY A 74 4.49 24.68 5.72
N PRO A 75 4.67 25.44 4.62
CA PRO A 75 5.67 25.16 3.60
C PRO A 75 7.08 25.00 4.18
N GLN A 76 7.75 23.89 3.82
CA GLN A 76 9.09 23.59 4.33
C GLN A 76 10.19 24.15 3.43
N SER A 77 11.24 24.66 4.05
CA SER A 77 12.39 25.22 3.34
C SER A 77 13.23 24.14 2.66
N ARG A 78 13.95 24.50 1.60
CA ARG A 78 14.83 23.58 0.87
C ARG A 78 15.97 23.03 1.74
N SER A 79 16.41 23.76 2.77
CA SER A 79 17.55 23.42 3.61
C SER A 79 17.18 22.58 4.83
N HIS A 80 15.96 22.71 5.34
CA HIS A 80 15.53 22.05 6.56
C HIS A 80 14.05 21.70 6.51
N VAL A 81 13.76 20.48 6.96
CA VAL A 81 12.40 19.98 7.16
C VAL A 81 12.14 19.84 8.66
N PHE A 82 11.10 20.51 9.13
CA PHE A 82 10.69 20.47 10.52
C PHE A 82 10.35 19.02 10.93
N GLY A 83 10.77 18.63 12.14
CA GLY A 83 10.57 17.27 12.65
C GLY A 83 11.64 16.25 12.24
N PHE A 84 12.46 16.54 11.21
CA PHE A 84 13.52 15.64 10.73
C PHE A 84 14.95 16.05 11.14
N GLY A 85 15.11 17.19 11.84
CA GLY A 85 16.39 17.65 12.40
C GLY A 85 17.39 18.13 11.34
N GLY A 86 18.62 18.39 11.75
CA GLY A 86 19.68 18.79 10.84
C GLY A 86 20.12 17.64 9.93
N GLY A 87 20.17 17.87 8.62
CA GLY A 87 20.75 16.93 7.65
C GLY A 87 19.78 16.33 6.62
N LEU A 88 18.46 16.43 6.84
CA LEU A 88 17.45 15.99 5.87
C LEU A 88 16.82 17.21 5.17
N LYS A 89 16.89 17.25 3.83
CA LYS A 89 16.35 18.35 3.03
C LYS A 89 15.00 17.98 2.43
N ALA A 90 14.16 18.99 2.17
CA ALA A 90 12.84 18.78 1.56
C ALA A 90 12.93 18.03 0.22
N LYS A 91 14.01 18.25 -0.55
CA LYS A 91 14.29 17.53 -1.81
C LYS A 91 14.62 16.04 -1.64
N ASP A 92 15.04 15.62 -0.45
CA ASP A 92 15.37 14.21 -0.18
C ASP A 92 14.10 13.44 0.20
N LEU A 93 13.07 14.14 0.69
CA LEU A 93 11.74 13.60 0.99
C LEU A 93 10.77 13.72 -0.20
N LYS A 94 10.82 14.83 -0.93
CA LYS A 94 10.21 14.99 -2.24
C LYS A 94 11.09 14.25 -3.23
N GLY A 95 11.01 12.91 -3.24
CA GLY A 95 11.71 12.08 -4.22
C GLY A 95 11.59 12.70 -5.61
N GLY A 96 12.68 12.66 -6.39
CA GLY A 96 12.80 13.40 -7.65
C GLY A 96 11.49 13.41 -8.41
N THR A 97 10.93 14.61 -8.62
CA THR A 97 9.60 14.76 -9.21
C THR A 97 9.65 14.16 -10.61
N ALA A 98 9.05 12.98 -10.79
CA ALA A 98 8.64 12.52 -12.11
C ALA A 98 7.90 13.68 -12.77
N SER A 99 8.24 13.99 -14.02
CA SER A 99 7.60 15.12 -14.67
C SER A 99 6.09 14.88 -14.73
N LYS A 100 5.29 15.95 -14.76
CA LYS A 100 3.83 15.82 -14.96
C LYS A 100 3.50 14.95 -16.18
N THR A 101 4.34 15.00 -17.22
CA THR A 101 4.19 14.18 -18.43
C THR A 101 4.48 12.70 -18.18
N GLU A 102 5.52 12.38 -17.41
CA GLU A 102 5.86 11.00 -17.03
C GLU A 102 4.77 10.35 -16.16
N LEU A 103 4.22 11.12 -15.21
CA LEU A 103 3.10 10.66 -14.38
C LEU A 103 1.84 10.40 -15.20
N LEU A 104 1.49 11.30 -16.12
CA LEU A 104 0.33 11.11 -17.01
C LEU A 104 0.52 9.91 -17.95
N ALA A 105 1.74 9.69 -18.45
CA ALA A 105 2.05 8.53 -19.26
C ALA A 105 1.89 7.23 -18.46
N LYS A 106 2.37 7.21 -17.21
CA LYS A 106 2.24 6.05 -16.32
C LYS A 106 0.78 5.75 -15.98
N ILE A 107 -0.01 6.78 -15.66
CA ILE A 107 -1.45 6.63 -15.36
C ILE A 107 -2.18 6.01 -16.57
N ARG A 108 -1.99 6.56 -17.77
CA ARG A 108 -2.60 6.04 -19.00
C ARG A 108 -2.20 4.59 -19.26
N SER A 109 -0.90 4.26 -19.12
CA SER A 109 -0.42 2.88 -19.27
C SER A 109 -1.14 1.93 -18.31
N THR A 110 -1.26 2.30 -17.04
CA THR A 110 -1.99 1.47 -16.06
C THR A 110 -3.50 1.40 -16.33
N GLU A 111 -4.12 2.46 -16.85
CA GLU A 111 -5.54 2.44 -17.25
C GLU A 111 -5.77 1.49 -18.43
N ASP A 112 -4.91 1.55 -19.45
CA ASP A 112 -4.95 0.68 -20.63
C ASP A 112 -4.74 -0.80 -20.24
N GLU A 113 -3.76 -1.08 -19.38
CA GLU A 113 -3.51 -2.43 -18.83
C GLU A 113 -4.72 -2.95 -18.06
N ASN A 114 -5.31 -2.11 -17.20
CA ASN A 114 -6.49 -2.49 -16.41
C ASN A 114 -7.72 -2.75 -17.30
N GLN A 115 -7.90 -1.97 -18.37
CA GLN A 115 -8.98 -2.21 -19.33
C GLN A 115 -8.77 -3.53 -20.06
N SER A 116 -7.54 -3.79 -20.54
CA SER A 116 -7.19 -5.05 -21.18
C SER A 116 -7.43 -6.27 -20.27
N LEU A 117 -7.07 -6.16 -18.98
CA LEU A 117 -7.32 -7.22 -18.01
C LEU A 117 -8.82 -7.45 -17.77
N LYS A 118 -9.62 -6.39 -17.69
CA LYS A 118 -11.08 -6.51 -17.57
C LYS A 118 -11.70 -7.21 -18.78
N ASP A 119 -11.27 -6.87 -19.99
CA ASP A 119 -11.77 -7.48 -21.21
C ASP A 119 -11.43 -8.97 -21.26
N ARG A 120 -10.19 -9.34 -20.88
CA ARG A 120 -9.76 -10.73 -20.77
C ARG A 120 -10.55 -11.52 -19.72
N LEU A 121 -10.83 -10.92 -18.57
CA LEU A 121 -11.66 -11.54 -17.53
C LEU A 121 -13.09 -11.78 -18.01
N SER A 122 -13.70 -10.80 -18.67
CA SER A 122 -15.03 -10.93 -19.27
C SER A 122 -15.09 -12.09 -20.28
N ASN A 123 -14.09 -12.20 -21.15
CA ASN A 123 -14.02 -13.31 -22.10
C ASN A 123 -13.88 -14.67 -21.40
N LEU A 124 -13.01 -14.79 -20.39
CA LEU A 124 -12.87 -16.01 -19.61
C LEU A 124 -14.16 -16.41 -18.88
N GLU A 125 -14.93 -15.43 -18.39
CA GLU A 125 -16.25 -15.70 -17.79
C GLU A 125 -17.27 -16.23 -18.80
N ILE A 126 -17.22 -15.76 -20.04
CA ILE A 126 -18.06 -16.28 -21.14
C ILE A 126 -17.66 -17.73 -21.45
N GLU A 127 -16.38 -17.99 -21.70
CA GLU A 127 -15.86 -19.32 -22.00
C GLU A 127 -16.18 -20.33 -20.88
N MET A 128 -16.07 -19.92 -19.62
CA MET A 128 -16.42 -20.76 -18.47
C MET A 128 -17.91 -21.10 -18.42
N ARG A 129 -18.80 -20.16 -18.81
CA ARG A 129 -20.23 -20.44 -18.91
C ARG A 129 -20.54 -21.46 -20.01
N GLU A 130 -19.93 -21.29 -21.18
CA GLU A 130 -20.10 -22.20 -22.31
C GLU A 130 -19.57 -23.61 -21.98
N LEU A 131 -18.39 -23.69 -21.38
CA LEU A 131 -17.79 -24.95 -20.97
C LEU A 131 -18.67 -25.69 -19.94
N ARG A 132 -19.30 -24.95 -19.02
CA ARG A 132 -20.24 -25.54 -18.06
C ARG A 132 -21.47 -26.13 -18.77
N GLN A 133 -22.04 -25.42 -19.74
CA GLN A 133 -23.19 -25.92 -20.52
C GLN A 133 -22.83 -27.18 -21.32
N VAL A 134 -21.66 -27.19 -21.98
CA VAL A 134 -21.18 -28.36 -22.72
C VAL A 134 -20.98 -29.54 -21.79
N LYS A 135 -20.39 -29.32 -20.60
CA LYS A 135 -20.20 -30.35 -19.58
C LYS A 135 -21.53 -30.97 -19.13
N GLU A 136 -22.55 -30.14 -18.88
CA GLU A 136 -23.89 -30.61 -18.50
C GLU A 136 -24.53 -31.44 -19.61
N LEU A 137 -24.41 -31.02 -20.88
CA LEU A 137 -24.94 -31.74 -22.03
C LEU A 137 -24.26 -33.11 -22.20
N VAL A 138 -22.94 -33.19 -22.05
CA VAL A 138 -22.18 -34.44 -22.14
C VAL A 138 -22.58 -35.40 -21.01
N LEU A 139 -22.74 -34.91 -19.79
CA LEU A 139 -23.20 -35.72 -18.66
C LEU A 139 -24.61 -36.28 -18.91
N ALA A 140 -25.53 -35.44 -19.43
CA ALA A 140 -26.89 -35.88 -19.76
C ALA A 140 -26.91 -36.97 -20.85
N GLN A 141 -26.04 -36.89 -21.86
CA GLN A 141 -25.93 -37.94 -22.88
C GLN A 141 -25.39 -39.26 -22.31
N GLN A 142 -24.42 -39.21 -21.40
CA GLN A 142 -23.85 -40.41 -20.77
C GLN A 142 -24.87 -41.12 -19.86
N THR A 143 -25.74 -40.39 -19.16
CA THR A 143 -26.78 -41.01 -18.31
C THR A 143 -27.91 -41.68 -19.10
N ASN A 144 -28.11 -41.31 -20.38
CA ASN A 144 -29.16 -41.88 -21.24
C ASN A 144 -28.69 -43.14 -21.99
N PHE A 145 -27.44 -43.59 -21.79
CA PHE A 145 -26.94 -44.83 -22.37
C PHE A 145 -27.29 -46.01 -21.46
N GLN A 146 -28.46 -46.63 -21.69
CA GLN A 146 -28.80 -47.92 -21.10
C GLN A 146 -28.18 -49.02 -21.99
N PRO A 147 -27.23 -49.84 -21.49
CA PRO A 147 -26.70 -50.94 -22.29
C PRO A 147 -27.85 -51.90 -22.64
N PRO A 148 -27.86 -52.51 -23.84
CA PRO A 148 -28.94 -53.39 -24.24
C PRO A 148 -29.04 -54.53 -23.21
N LEU A 149 -30.23 -54.72 -22.64
CA LEU A 149 -30.54 -55.97 -21.95
C LEU A 149 -30.47 -57.06 -23.03
N GLN A 150 -29.47 -57.92 -22.93
CA GLN A 150 -29.43 -59.13 -23.75
C GLN A 150 -30.62 -59.99 -23.33
N GLU A 151 -31.69 -59.95 -24.13
CA GLU A 151 -32.69 -61.02 -24.17
C GLU A 151 -31.95 -62.30 -24.56
N ASN A 152 -31.57 -63.08 -23.55
CA ASN A 152 -31.14 -64.44 -23.77
C ASN A 152 -32.39 -65.23 -24.17
N ASP A 153 -32.51 -65.46 -25.47
CA ASP A 153 -33.39 -66.45 -26.07
C ASP A 153 -33.12 -67.82 -25.44
N TYR A 154 -33.90 -68.17 -24.41
CA TYR A 154 -34.08 -69.56 -24.01
C TYR A 154 -35.03 -70.20 -25.02
N LEU A 155 -34.43 -70.80 -26.05
CA LEU A 155 -35.07 -71.84 -26.83
C LEU A 155 -35.18 -73.10 -25.97
N ASP A 156 -36.43 -73.55 -25.81
CA ASP A 156 -36.90 -74.83 -25.26
C ASP A 156 -36.21 -76.05 -25.88
N PRO A 157 -36.23 -77.20 -25.18
CA PRO A 157 -37.31 -78.18 -25.38
C PRO A 157 -37.99 -78.71 -24.11
#